data_AF-A0A1R1DTT1-F1
#
_entry.id   AF-A0A1R1DTT1-F1
#
_cell.length_a   1.000
_cell.length_b   1.000
_cell.length_c   1.000
_cell.angle_alpha   90.00
_cell.angle_beta   90.00
_cell.angle_gamma   90.00
#
_symmetry.space_group_name_H-M   'P 1'
#
loop_
_entity.id
_entity.type
_entity.pdbx_description
1 polymer ?
#
loop_
_entity_poly.entity_id
_entity_poly.type
_entity_poly.pdbx_seq_one_letter_code
_entity_poly.pdbx_strand_id
1 'polypeptide(L)'
;MTSVSFLKKEEWLDNLAVKVFNGELILFFDGLAAAFTLDIAEAPKRNAEEANTEVSIRGPRDGFIDDLSVNVALVRKRLKTQSMAFEQYSLGNRSQTKAGLHYLKDIIRPEVVEDCRLPCREVFLYFRYRLNQDYPK
;
A
#
# COMPACT_ATOMS: atom_id res chain seq x y z
N MET A 1 15.41 11.91 17.26
CA MET A 1 15.34 11.35 18.62
C MET A 1 14.02 10.60 18.69
N THR A 2 14.05 9.28 18.62
CA THR A 2 12.84 8.46 18.53
C THR A 2 12.17 8.46 19.90
N SER A 3 11.06 9.18 20.05
CA SER A 3 10.34 9.27 21.32
C SER A 3 9.52 7.99 21.51
N VAL A 4 9.64 7.38 22.69
CA VAL A 4 8.78 6.26 23.11
C VAL A 4 7.61 6.85 23.88
N SER A 5 6.39 6.50 23.49
CA SER A 5 5.19 6.89 24.21
C SER A 5 4.45 5.66 24.75
N PHE A 6 3.78 5.85 25.89
CA PHE A 6 3.04 4.81 26.61
C PHE A 6 1.55 5.11 26.50
N LEU A 7 0.75 4.11 26.13
CA LEU A 7 -0.70 4.21 26.03
C LEU A 7 -1.35 3.15 26.90
N LYS A 8 -2.30 3.59 27.73
CA LYS A 8 -3.15 2.69 28.51
C LYS A 8 -4.22 2.06 27.63
N LYS A 9 -4.79 0.93 28.09
CA LYS A 9 -5.80 0.17 27.36
C LYS A 9 -7.02 0.98 26.95
N GLU A 10 -7.43 1.94 27.79
CA GLU A 10 -8.59 2.79 27.57
C GLU A 10 -8.39 3.73 26.36
N GLU A 11 -7.14 4.04 26.01
CA GLU A 11 -6.78 4.96 24.92
C GLU A 11 -6.60 4.24 23.58
N TRP A 12 -6.75 2.91 23.53
CA TRP A 12 -6.38 2.10 22.38
C TRP A 12 -7.22 2.36 21.13
N LEU A 13 -8.55 2.35 21.29
CA LEU A 13 -9.49 2.48 20.17
C LEU A 13 -9.33 3.84 19.46
N ASP A 14 -9.10 4.90 20.23
CA ASP A 14 -9.04 6.25 19.70
C ASP A 14 -7.67 6.61 19.11
N ASN A 15 -6.58 6.04 19.67
CA ASN A 15 -5.23 6.52 19.34
C ASN A 15 -4.41 5.55 18.47
N LEU A 16 -4.57 4.23 18.62
CA LEU A 16 -3.64 3.30 17.97
C LEU A 16 -3.77 3.33 16.44
N ALA A 17 -4.99 3.39 15.91
CA ALA A 17 -5.19 3.46 14.46
C ALA A 17 -4.51 4.71 13.86
N VAL A 18 -4.67 5.87 14.50
CA VAL A 18 -4.03 7.13 14.07
C VAL A 18 -2.51 6.99 14.08
N LYS A 19 -1.95 6.39 15.14
CA LYS A 19 -0.51 6.14 15.27
C LYS A 19 0.02 5.22 14.18
N VAL A 20 -0.67 4.12 13.88
CA VAL A 20 -0.34 3.25 12.73
C VAL A 20 -0.36 4.04 11.42
N PHE A 21 -1.39 4.85 11.18
CA PHE A 21 -1.48 5.65 9.95
C PHE A 21 -0.44 6.76 9.85
N ASN A 22 0.15 7.16 10.97
CA ASN A 22 1.28 8.09 11.01
C ASN A 22 2.62 7.38 10.80
N GLY A 23 2.66 6.05 10.75
CA GLY A 23 3.88 5.27 10.59
C GLY A 23 4.59 4.95 11.92
N GLU A 24 3.89 5.07 13.06
CA GLU A 24 4.43 4.63 14.34
C GLU A 24 4.40 3.10 14.46
N LEU A 25 5.47 2.54 15.02
CA LEU A 25 5.52 1.16 15.46
C LEU A 25 4.77 1.02 16.78
N ILE A 26 3.90 0.02 16.89
CA ILE A 26 3.18 -0.30 18.12
C ILE A 26 3.66 -1.65 18.63
N LEU A 27 4.10 -1.69 19.88
CA LEU A 27 4.56 -2.89 20.58
C LEU A 27 3.57 -3.25 21.68
N PHE A 28 3.12 -4.51 21.66
CA PHE A 28 2.32 -5.12 22.71
C PHE A 28 3.17 -6.16 23.42
N PHE A 29 3.12 -6.16 24.75
CA PHE A 29 3.77 -7.17 25.57
C PHE A 29 2.70 -7.96 26.30
N ASP A 30 2.77 -9.28 26.21
CA ASP A 30 1.84 -10.14 26.92
C ASP A 30 1.96 -9.92 28.44
N GLY A 31 0.82 -9.93 29.14
CA GLY A 31 0.73 -9.62 30.57
C GLY A 31 0.79 -8.14 30.95
N LEU A 32 1.10 -7.23 30.01
CA LEU A 32 1.05 -5.78 30.23
C LEU A 32 -0.22 -5.20 29.59
N ALA A 33 -1.08 -4.57 30.39
CA ALA A 33 -2.29 -3.90 29.91
C ALA A 33 -1.99 -2.52 29.28
N ALA A 34 -0.96 -2.46 28.43
CA ALA A 34 -0.48 -1.24 27.82
C ALA A 34 0.13 -1.49 26.43
N ALA A 35 0.19 -0.43 25.63
CA ALA A 35 0.88 -0.42 24.35
C ALA A 35 2.01 0.62 24.38
N PHE A 36 3.13 0.29 23.76
CA PHE A 36 4.25 1.22 23.57
C PHE A 36 4.27 1.63 22.11
N THR A 37 4.48 2.92 21.84
CA THR A 37 4.60 3.39 20.46
C THR A 37 5.91 4.13 20.24
N LEU A 38 6.47 3.94 19.04
CA LEU A 38 7.74 4.50 18.62
C LEU A 38 7.55 5.13 17.24
N ASP A 39 7.88 6.40 17.10
CA ASP A 39 7.85 7.06 15.79
C ASP A 39 9.02 6.59 14.91
N ILE A 40 8.74 5.64 14.02
CA ILE A 40 9.69 5.12 13.03
C ILE A 40 9.31 5.57 11.61
N ALA A 41 8.46 6.59 11.48
CA ALA A 41 7.86 6.94 10.21
C ALA A 41 8.92 7.48 9.23
N GLU A 42 9.21 6.71 8.19
CA GLU A 42 10.06 7.12 7.08
C GLU A 42 9.23 7.26 5.80
N ALA A 43 8.29 8.21 5.83
CA ALA A 43 7.43 8.44 4.68
C ALA A 43 8.26 8.95 3.49
N PRO A 44 8.01 8.45 2.26
CA PRO A 44 8.74 8.91 1.08
C PRO A 44 8.69 10.43 0.98
N LYS A 45 9.87 11.05 0.89
CA LYS A 45 10.03 12.46 0.57
C LYS A 45 10.15 12.55 -0.94
N ARG A 46 9.35 13.41 -1.59
CA ARG A 46 9.62 13.73 -2.99
C ARG A 46 10.89 14.58 -3.02
N ASN A 47 11.91 14.15 -3.75
CA ASN A 47 12.84 15.12 -4.30
C ASN A 47 12.02 15.90 -5.33
N ALA A 48 11.87 17.21 -5.11
CA ALA A 48 11.18 18.08 -6.04
C ALA A 48 12.04 18.23 -7.30
N GLU A 49 11.99 17.26 -8.21
CA GLU A 49 12.41 17.46 -9.58
C GLU A 49 11.18 17.94 -10.36
N GLU A 50 11.17 19.24 -10.65
CA GLU A 50 10.24 19.83 -11.61
C GLU A 50 10.43 19.12 -12.96
N ALA A 51 9.40 18.43 -13.42
CA ALA A 51 9.40 17.91 -14.79
C ALA A 51 9.36 19.10 -15.75
N ASN A 52 10.51 19.46 -16.29
CA ASN A 52 10.62 20.45 -17.35
C ASN A 52 9.84 19.98 -18.58
N THR A 53 9.11 20.94 -19.17
CA THR A 53 8.49 20.89 -20.51
C THR A 53 7.30 19.96 -20.68
N GLU A 54 6.17 20.32 -20.08
CA GLU A 54 4.86 20.28 -20.76
C GLU A 54 3.85 21.16 -20.03
N VAL A 55 3.17 22.04 -20.76
CA VAL A 55 2.23 23.02 -20.21
C VAL A 55 1.06 22.29 -19.53
N SER A 56 1.01 22.38 -18.20
CA SER A 56 0.03 21.69 -17.36
C SER A 56 -1.34 22.37 -17.44
N ILE A 57 -2.33 21.66 -17.97
CA ILE A 57 -3.75 21.93 -17.74
C ILE A 57 -4.20 20.96 -16.64
N ARG A 58 -4.20 21.42 -15.39
CA ARG A 58 -4.76 20.81 -14.15
C ARG A 58 -3.84 19.89 -13.32
N GLY A 59 -3.37 20.44 -12.19
CA GLY A 59 -3.09 19.70 -10.95
C GLY A 59 -1.62 19.32 -10.67
N PRO A 60 -1.19 19.27 -9.38
CA PRO A 60 0.16 18.84 -9.03
C PRO A 60 0.37 17.35 -9.38
N ARG A 61 1.36 17.08 -10.25
CA ARG A 61 1.75 15.71 -10.66
C ARG A 61 2.39 14.97 -9.49
N ASP A 62 1.64 14.31 -8.61
CA ASP A 62 2.16 13.18 -7.82
C ASP A 62 2.08 11.92 -8.70
N GLY A 63 3.04 11.77 -9.61
CA GLY A 63 3.15 10.56 -10.43
C GLY A 63 3.63 9.38 -9.60
N PHE A 64 3.12 8.18 -9.89
CA PHE A 64 3.71 6.94 -9.40
C PHE A 64 5.08 6.71 -10.04
N ILE A 65 5.95 5.99 -9.35
CA ILE A 65 7.26 5.54 -9.84
C ILE A 65 7.27 4.02 -10.05
N ASP A 66 8.39 3.44 -10.46
CA ASP A 66 8.45 1.99 -10.75
C ASP A 66 8.39 1.10 -9.49
N ASP A 67 8.77 1.63 -8.32
CA ASP A 67 8.71 0.88 -7.07
C ASP A 67 7.28 0.81 -6.50
N LEU A 68 6.71 -0.39 -6.50
CA LEU A 68 5.37 -0.66 -5.97
C LEU A 68 5.22 -0.27 -4.49
N SER A 69 6.23 -0.53 -3.67
CA SER A 69 6.20 -0.25 -2.22
C SER A 69 6.14 1.25 -1.96
N VAL A 70 6.90 2.03 -2.72
CA VAL A 70 6.85 3.49 -2.67
C VAL A 70 5.47 4.01 -3.08
N ASN A 71 4.88 3.47 -4.15
CA ASN A 71 3.55 3.89 -4.59
C ASN A 71 2.46 3.58 -3.55
N VAL A 72 2.50 2.40 -2.95
CA VAL A 72 1.60 2.03 -1.83
C VAL A 72 1.79 3.01 -0.67
N ALA A 73 3.02 3.31 -0.30
CA ALA A 73 3.32 4.25 0.77
C ALA A 73 2.82 5.67 0.46
N LEU A 74 2.94 6.14 -0.79
CA LEU A 74 2.40 7.43 -1.23
C LEU A 74 0.87 7.50 -1.10
N VAL A 75 0.17 6.44 -1.49
CA VAL A 75 -1.30 6.35 -1.36
C VAL A 75 -1.71 6.33 0.13
N ARG A 76 -1.08 5.49 0.96
CA ARG A 76 -1.37 5.40 2.40
C ARG A 76 -1.01 6.67 3.18
N LYS A 77 0.01 7.42 2.74
CA LYS A 77 0.36 8.72 3.30
C LYS A 77 -0.75 9.76 3.09
N ARG A 78 -1.43 9.72 1.93
CA ARG A 78 -2.53 10.63 1.58
C ARG A 78 -3.87 10.22 2.17
N LEU A 79 -4.14 8.91 2.27
CA LEU A 79 -5.40 8.36 2.74
C LEU A 79 -5.22 7.57 4.04
N LYS A 80 -5.34 8.26 5.18
CA LYS A 80 -5.23 7.68 6.53
C LYS A 80 -6.57 7.12 7.00
N THR A 81 -7.00 6.02 6.39
CA THR A 81 -8.29 5.36 6.70
C THR A 81 -8.13 3.86 6.88
N GLN A 82 -8.93 3.28 7.78
CA GLN A 82 -9.04 1.83 7.99
C GLN A 82 -9.74 1.12 6.83
N SER A 83 -10.52 1.86 6.03
CA SER A 83 -11.25 1.29 4.91
C SER A 83 -10.39 1.02 3.67
N MET A 84 -9.17 1.56 3.62
CA MET A 84 -8.24 1.31 2.52
C MET A 84 -7.72 -0.12 2.57
N ALA A 85 -8.08 -0.89 1.55
CA ALA A 85 -7.54 -2.20 1.27
C ALA A 85 -6.37 -2.11 0.29
N PHE A 86 -5.44 -3.04 0.45
CA PHE A 86 -4.39 -3.31 -0.53
C PHE A 86 -4.20 -4.82 -0.67
N GLU A 87 -4.26 -5.31 -1.90
CA GLU A 87 -3.99 -6.71 -2.24
C GLU A 87 -2.80 -6.77 -3.20
N GLN A 88 -1.79 -7.58 -2.87
CA GLN A 88 -0.60 -7.75 -3.70
C GLN A 88 -0.61 -9.10 -4.42
N TYR A 89 -0.20 -9.07 -5.69
CA TYR A 89 -0.14 -10.21 -6.59
C TYR A 89 1.28 -10.35 -7.14
N SER A 90 1.68 -11.59 -7.44
CA SER A 90 2.90 -11.89 -8.22
C SER A 90 2.49 -12.44 -9.58
N LEU A 91 2.85 -11.74 -10.65
CA LEU A 91 2.42 -12.00 -12.01
C LEU A 91 3.55 -12.62 -12.86
N GLY A 92 3.20 -13.61 -13.68
CA GLY A 92 4.14 -14.30 -14.57
C GLY A 92 5.01 -15.35 -13.87
N ASN A 93 5.45 -16.36 -14.61
CA ASN A 93 6.21 -17.49 -14.03
C ASN A 93 7.69 -17.17 -13.78
N ARG A 94 8.33 -16.40 -14.68
CA ARG A 94 9.76 -16.11 -14.63
C ARG A 94 10.10 -14.79 -13.94
N SER A 95 9.42 -13.70 -14.33
CA SER A 95 9.70 -12.36 -13.78
C SER A 95 9.12 -12.16 -12.37
N GLN A 96 8.06 -12.90 -11.99
CA GLN A 96 7.37 -12.76 -10.70
C GLN A 96 7.07 -11.28 -10.38
N THR A 97 6.53 -10.59 -11.38
CA THR A 97 6.31 -9.14 -11.35
C THR A 97 5.25 -8.82 -10.30
N LYS A 98 5.59 -7.96 -9.33
CA LYS A 98 4.65 -7.56 -8.29
C LYS A 98 3.62 -6.55 -8.84
N ALA A 99 2.35 -6.81 -8.57
CA ALA A 99 1.25 -5.89 -8.86
C ALA A 99 0.39 -5.69 -7.61
N GLY A 100 -0.33 -4.59 -7.52
CA GLY A 100 -1.13 -4.25 -6.35
C GLY A 100 -2.47 -3.63 -6.70
N LEU A 101 -3.53 -4.03 -5.98
CA LEU A 101 -4.89 -3.50 -6.11
C LEU A 101 -5.26 -2.71 -4.84
N HIS A 102 -5.52 -1.42 -4.99
CA HIS A 102 -6.04 -0.56 -3.92
C HIS A 102 -7.52 -0.29 -4.12
N TYR A 103 -8.29 -0.30 -3.02
CA TYR A 103 -9.70 0.07 -3.02
C TYR A 103 -10.15 0.48 -1.62
N LEU A 104 -11.28 1.19 -1.54
CA LEU A 104 -11.93 1.56 -0.28
C LEU A 104 -13.11 0.62 -0.02
N LYS A 105 -12.99 -0.26 0.98
CA LYS A 105 -13.94 -1.35 1.27
C LYS A 105 -15.36 -0.87 1.58
N ASP A 106 -15.47 0.33 2.14
CA ASP A 106 -16.71 0.97 2.56
C ASP A 106 -17.42 1.73 1.43
N ILE A 107 -16.74 1.98 0.31
CA ILE A 107 -17.27 2.74 -0.83
C ILE A 107 -17.52 1.82 -2.03
N ILE A 108 -16.61 0.88 -2.29
CA ILE A 108 -16.68 0.06 -3.49
C ILE A 108 -17.70 -1.06 -3.35
N ARG A 109 -18.40 -1.36 -4.45
CA ARG A 109 -19.27 -2.54 -4.54
C ARG A 109 -18.41 -3.81 -4.59
N PRO A 110 -18.69 -4.85 -3.78
CA PRO A 110 -17.89 -6.06 -3.73
C PRO A 110 -17.72 -6.77 -5.08
N GLU A 111 -18.74 -6.72 -5.93
CA GLU A 111 -18.73 -7.36 -7.25
C GLU A 111 -17.66 -6.75 -8.16
N VAL A 112 -17.47 -5.43 -8.09
CA VAL A 112 -16.45 -4.71 -8.87
C VAL A 112 -15.04 -5.12 -8.42
N VAL A 113 -14.84 -5.36 -7.12
CA VAL A 113 -13.55 -5.84 -6.62
C VAL A 113 -13.27 -7.23 -7.17
N GLU A 114 -14.26 -8.12 -7.18
CA GLU A 114 -14.10 -9.47 -7.71
C GLU A 114 -13.82 -9.46 -9.22
N ASP A 115 -14.53 -8.62 -9.97
CA ASP A 115 -14.28 -8.38 -11.39
C ASP A 115 -12.87 -7.83 -11.66
N CYS A 116 -12.26 -7.08 -10.74
CA CYS A 116 -10.87 -6.64 -10.86
C CYS A 116 -9.86 -7.74 -10.47
N ARG A 117 -10.21 -8.62 -9.53
CA ARG A 117 -9.36 -9.76 -9.15
C ARG A 117 -9.24 -10.79 -10.27
N LEU A 118 -10.31 -11.01 -11.03
CA LEU A 118 -10.36 -11.99 -12.13
C LEU A 118 -9.29 -11.69 -13.21
N PRO A 119 -9.19 -10.49 -13.81
CA PRO A 119 -8.11 -10.11 -14.73
C PRO A 119 -6.73 -10.19 -14.11
N CYS A 120 -6.54 -9.84 -12.84
CA CYS A 120 -5.24 -10.02 -12.17
C CYS A 120 -4.83 -11.50 -12.14
N ARG A 121 -5.79 -12.43 -12.03
CA ARG A 121 -5.56 -13.88 -12.17
C ARG A 121 -5.44 -14.33 -13.63
N GLU A 122 -6.18 -13.74 -14.56
CA GLU A 122 -6.16 -14.13 -15.97
C GLU A 122 -4.91 -13.66 -16.71
N VAL A 123 -4.40 -12.46 -16.41
CA VAL A 123 -3.09 -11.99 -16.91
C VAL A 123 -2.01 -13.00 -16.54
N PHE A 124 -2.08 -13.60 -15.34
CA PHE A 124 -1.18 -14.68 -14.93
C PHE A 124 -1.32 -15.94 -15.80
N LEU A 125 -2.53 -16.37 -16.11
CA LEU A 125 -2.80 -17.53 -16.98
C LEU A 125 -2.40 -17.27 -18.44
N TYR A 126 -2.67 -16.08 -18.96
CA TYR A 126 -2.34 -15.67 -20.32
C TYR A 126 -0.82 -15.66 -20.56
N PHE A 127 -0.04 -15.07 -19.64
CA PHE A 127 1.43 -15.14 -19.71
C PHE A 127 1.94 -16.57 -19.60
N ARG A 128 1.31 -17.41 -18.78
CA ARG A 128 1.67 -18.84 -18.64
C ARG A 128 1.39 -19.64 -19.90
N TYR A 129 0.26 -19.41 -20.56
CA TYR A 129 -0.08 -20.07 -21.83
C TYR A 129 0.88 -19.67 -22.94
N ARG A 130 1.17 -18.37 -23.08
CA ARG A 130 2.06 -17.84 -24.13
C ARG A 130 3.50 -18.31 -23.97
N LEU A 131 4.04 -18.29 -22.75
CA LEU A 131 5.40 -18.79 -22.48
C LEU A 131 5.55 -20.30 -22.70
N ASN A 132 4.48 -21.10 -22.54
CA ASN A 132 4.50 -22.53 -22.83
C ASN A 132 4.40 -22.85 -24.33
N GLN A 133 3.81 -21.97 -25.15
CA GLN A 133 3.83 -22.13 -26.61
C GLN A 133 5.15 -21.69 -27.24
N ASP A 134 5.76 -20.61 -26.73
CA ASP A 134 6.99 -20.07 -27.30
C ASP A 134 8.24 -20.88 -26.90
N TYR A 135 8.16 -21.70 -25.84
CA TYR A 135 9.23 -22.61 -25.41
C TYR A 135 8.66 -23.95 -24.89
N PRO A 136 8.24 -24.86 -25.79
CA PRO A 136 7.86 -26.21 -25.38
C PRO A 136 9.09 -26.96 -24.85
N LYS A 137 8.90 -27.73 -23.77
CA LYS A 137 9.93 -28.63 -23.23
C LYS A 137 10.27 -29.74 -24.22
#